data_AF-A0A0S3KB52-F1
#
_entry.id   AF-A0A0S3KB52-F1
#
_cell.length_a   1.000
_cell.length_b   1.000
_cell.length_c   1.000
_cell.angle_alpha   90.00
_cell.angle_beta   90.00
_cell.angle_gamma   90.00
#
_symmetry.space_group_name_H-M   'P 1'
#
loop_
_entity.id
_entity.type
_entity.pdbx_description
1 polymer ?
#
loop_
_entity_poly.entity_id
_entity_poly.type
_entity_poly.pdbx_seq_one_letter_code
_entity_poly.pdbx_strand_id
1 'polypeptide(L)'
;MEIKNNHFNSSPFIFGNNNKVNYSSDDAQIDWDKFYTEIKATLTKLPQDSQEFEACTELLVETSSKNQGRIKDLLNKHLPEFTSDVFSNFASTFLSDLIWKMLGNR
;
A
#
# COMPACT_ATOMS: atom_id res chain seq x y z
N MET A 1 6.85 -45.45 13.98
CA MET A 1 6.59 -44.07 14.46
C MET A 1 5.88 -43.37 13.31
N GLU A 2 4.56 -43.34 13.36
CA GLU A 2 3.71 -42.71 12.33
C GLU A 2 2.68 -41.89 13.09
N ILE A 3 2.76 -40.56 12.98
CA ILE A 3 1.80 -39.66 13.60
C ILE A 3 0.71 -39.39 12.57
N LYS A 4 -0.45 -39.99 12.82
CA LYS A 4 -1.71 -39.77 12.11
C LYS A 4 -2.29 -38.42 12.55
N ASN A 5 -2.48 -37.51 11.60
CA ASN A 5 -3.04 -36.19 11.88
C ASN A 5 -4.57 -36.29 11.95
N ASN A 6 -5.12 -36.15 13.15
CA ASN A 6 -6.56 -36.19 13.44
C ASN A 6 -7.21 -34.83 13.15
N HIS A 7 -8.20 -34.85 12.26
CA HIS A 7 -9.57 -34.39 12.49
C HIS A 7 -9.79 -33.16 13.40
N PHE A 8 -10.12 -32.02 12.79
CA PHE A 8 -10.99 -31.01 13.41
C PHE A 8 -12.22 -30.80 12.55
N ASN A 9 -13.37 -31.05 13.16
CA ASN A 9 -14.69 -30.95 12.58
C ASN A 9 -15.42 -29.77 13.25
N SER A 10 -16.27 -29.09 12.48
CA SER A 10 -17.40 -28.25 12.91
C SER A 10 -17.19 -26.73 13.13
N SER A 11 -17.42 -25.93 12.07
CA SER A 11 -18.59 -25.02 11.94
C SER A 11 -18.49 -24.15 10.66
N PRO A 12 -19.57 -23.96 9.87
CA PRO A 12 -19.53 -23.12 8.68
C PRO A 12 -19.87 -21.68 9.06
N PHE A 13 -18.89 -20.79 9.06
CA PHE A 13 -19.16 -19.35 8.98
C PHE A 13 -19.15 -18.96 7.51
N ILE A 14 -20.34 -18.90 6.92
CA ILE A 14 -20.56 -18.31 5.60
C ILE A 14 -20.57 -16.80 5.77
N PHE A 15 -19.60 -16.11 5.19
CA PHE A 15 -19.73 -14.72 4.77
C PHE A 15 -18.97 -14.52 3.44
N GLY A 16 -19.69 -14.02 2.43
CA GLY A 16 -19.09 -13.32 1.30
C GLY A 16 -18.87 -14.11 0.02
N ASN A 17 -19.75 -13.86 -0.94
CA ASN A 17 -19.75 -14.29 -2.34
C ASN A 17 -18.40 -14.05 -3.08
N ASN A 18 -17.94 -15.04 -3.85
CA ASN A 18 -17.01 -14.88 -5.00
C ASN A 18 -15.62 -14.23 -4.78
N ASN A 19 -14.77 -14.78 -3.92
CA ASN A 19 -13.32 -14.58 -4.09
C ASN A 19 -12.71 -15.78 -4.81
N LYS A 20 -12.59 -15.63 -6.14
CA LYS A 20 -11.76 -16.48 -6.98
C LYS A 20 -10.31 -16.26 -6.54
N VAL A 21 -9.79 -17.15 -5.70
CA VAL A 21 -8.38 -17.14 -5.30
C VAL A 21 -7.56 -17.61 -6.49
N ASN A 22 -7.14 -16.66 -7.32
CA ASN A 22 -6.12 -16.89 -8.34
C ASN A 22 -4.76 -16.80 -7.64
N TYR A 23 -4.16 -17.96 -7.37
CA TYR A 23 -2.74 -18.06 -7.07
C TYR A 23 -1.96 -17.76 -8.35
N SER A 24 -1.50 -16.52 -8.51
CA SER A 24 -0.57 -16.13 -9.56
C SER A 24 0.53 -15.30 -8.92
N SER A 25 1.62 -16.01 -8.60
CA SER A 25 3.02 -15.54 -8.52
C SER A 25 3.30 -14.26 -7.72
N ASP A 26 3.86 -14.38 -6.52
CA ASP A 26 4.84 -13.49 -5.83
C ASP A 26 4.79 -11.95 -5.97
N ASP A 27 3.72 -11.36 -6.49
CA ASP A 27 3.44 -9.93 -6.44
C ASP A 27 2.50 -9.72 -5.27
N ALA A 28 3.03 -9.14 -4.19
CA ALA A 28 2.19 -8.70 -3.08
C ALA A 28 1.10 -7.79 -3.67
N GLN A 29 -0.14 -8.29 -3.74
CA GLN A 29 -1.28 -7.56 -4.26
C GLN A 29 -1.38 -6.22 -3.51
N ILE A 30 -0.88 -5.15 -4.14
CA ILE A 30 -1.01 -3.81 -3.60
C ILE A 30 -2.50 -3.49 -3.65
N ASP A 31 -3.08 -3.26 -2.48
CA ASP A 31 -4.43 -2.74 -2.38
C ASP A 31 -4.42 -1.28 -2.84
N TRP A 32 -4.57 -1.08 -4.15
CA TRP A 32 -4.51 0.23 -4.81
C TRP A 32 -5.60 1.18 -4.31
N ASP A 33 -6.77 0.66 -3.95
CA ASP A 33 -7.87 1.45 -3.41
C ASP A 33 -7.55 1.96 -2.00
N LYS A 34 -6.96 1.10 -1.16
CA LYS A 34 -6.47 1.51 0.15
C LYS A 34 -5.31 2.50 0.02
N PHE A 35 -4.37 2.26 -0.88
CA PHE A 35 -3.24 3.17 -1.13
C PHE A 35 -3.72 4.56 -1.58
N TYR A 36 -4.65 4.63 -2.53
CA TYR A 36 -5.25 5.89 -2.98
C TYR A 36 -5.96 6.64 -1.83
N THR A 37 -6.75 5.92 -1.03
CA THR A 37 -7.48 6.50 0.11
C THR A 37 -6.53 7.07 1.16
N GLU A 38 -5.43 6.36 1.44
CA GLU A 38 -4.42 6.76 2.42
C GLU A 38 -3.61 7.97 1.95
N ILE A 39 -3.24 8.03 0.67
CA ILE A 39 -2.60 9.23 0.07
C ILE A 39 -3.55 10.42 0.18
N LYS A 40 -4.83 10.24 -0.17
CA LYS A 40 -5.84 11.29 -0.07
C LYS A 40 -6.02 11.77 1.39
N ALA A 41 -6.07 10.85 2.34
CA ALA A 41 -6.13 11.19 3.76
C ALA A 41 -4.88 11.97 4.21
N THR A 42 -3.70 11.60 3.72
CA THR A 42 -2.44 12.28 4.03
C THR A 42 -2.41 13.69 3.44
N LEU A 43 -2.88 13.86 2.20
CA LEU A 43 -3.03 15.17 1.54
C LEU A 43 -3.93 16.13 2.32
N THR A 44 -5.00 15.63 2.97
CA THR A 44 -5.87 16.51 3.79
C THR A 44 -5.19 17.04 5.06
N LYS A 45 -4.07 16.44 5.47
CA LYS A 45 -3.34 16.80 6.69
C LYS A 45 -2.03 17.55 6.40
N LEU A 46 -1.48 17.37 5.20
CA LEU A 46 -0.25 18.03 4.78
C LEU A 46 -0.47 19.54 4.55
N PRO A 47 0.52 20.39 4.86
CA PRO A 47 0.47 21.80 4.52
C PRO A 47 0.41 21.99 3.00
N GLN A 48 -0.53 22.77 2.47
CA GLN A 48 -0.71 22.93 1.02
C GLN A 48 0.50 23.58 0.31
N ASP A 49 1.29 24.38 1.04
CA ASP A 49 2.51 25.03 0.53
C ASP A 49 3.78 24.15 0.66
N SER A 50 3.64 22.87 1.04
CA SER A 50 4.76 21.94 1.24
C SER A 50 5.10 21.12 0.00
N GLN A 51 6.38 20.77 -0.16
CA GLN A 51 6.84 19.92 -1.26
C GLN A 51 6.27 18.50 -1.15
N GLU A 52 6.01 18.03 0.09
CA GLU A 52 5.35 16.76 0.36
C GLU A 52 3.91 16.74 -0.15
N PHE A 53 3.20 17.88 -0.08
CA PHE A 53 1.84 17.99 -0.62
C PHE A 53 1.84 17.90 -2.14
N GLU A 54 2.78 18.56 -2.81
CA GLU A 54 2.96 18.44 -4.26
C GLU A 54 3.31 16.99 -4.66
N ALA A 55 4.30 16.38 -3.98
CA ALA A 55 4.72 15.00 -4.24
C ALA A 55 3.57 14.00 -4.02
N CYS A 56 2.80 14.14 -2.93
CA CYS A 56 1.63 13.29 -2.66
C CYS A 56 0.52 13.50 -3.70
N THR A 57 0.38 14.72 -4.23
CA THR A 57 -0.61 15.01 -5.28
C THR A 57 -0.22 14.33 -6.58
N GLU A 58 1.05 14.41 -7.00
CA GLU A 58 1.54 13.67 -8.17
C GLU A 58 1.39 12.15 -7.96
N LEU A 59 1.70 11.65 -6.75
CA LEU A 59 1.51 10.23 -6.40
C LEU A 59 0.03 9.80 -6.48
N LEU A 60 -0.91 10.67 -6.08
CA LEU A 60 -2.35 10.40 -6.19
C LEU A 60 -2.81 10.28 -7.66
N VAL A 61 -2.24 11.10 -8.54
CA VAL A 61 -2.52 11.02 -9.98
C VAL A 61 -1.94 9.72 -10.56
N GLU A 62 -0.70 9.38 -10.25
CA GLU A 62 -0.06 8.16 -10.76
C GLU A 62 -0.66 6.87 -10.19
N THR A 63 -1.19 6.89 -8.96
CA THR A 63 -1.93 5.74 -8.39
C THR A 63 -3.20 5.41 -9.15
N SER A 64 -3.82 6.39 -9.82
CA SER A 64 -4.96 6.16 -10.70
C SER A 64 -4.58 5.32 -11.93
N SER A 65 -3.32 5.42 -12.38
CA SER A 65 -2.76 4.61 -13.47
C SER A 65 -2.50 3.15 -13.07
N LYS A 66 -2.50 2.83 -11.76
CA LYS A 66 -2.14 1.52 -11.18
C LYS A 66 -0.84 0.94 -11.73
N ASN A 67 0.08 1.81 -12.17
CA ASN A 67 1.33 1.43 -12.79
C ASN A 67 2.45 1.52 -11.76
N GLN A 68 2.78 0.37 -11.17
CA GLN A 68 3.80 0.27 -10.11
C GLN A 68 5.17 0.79 -10.55
N GLY A 69 5.56 0.63 -11.82
CA GLY A 69 6.82 1.16 -12.34
C GLY A 69 6.87 2.68 -12.28
N ARG A 70 5.84 3.35 -12.78
CA ARG A 70 5.73 4.82 -12.75
C ARG A 70 5.64 5.36 -11.33
N ILE A 71 4.89 4.67 -10.47
CA ILE A 71 4.77 5.03 -9.05
C ILE A 71 6.14 4.92 -8.38
N LYS A 72 6.89 3.86 -8.64
CA LYS A 72 8.25 3.70 -8.11
C LYS A 72 9.20 4.78 -8.63
N ASP A 73 9.14 5.12 -9.92
CA ASP A 73 9.95 6.22 -10.48
C ASP A 73 9.62 7.55 -9.82
N LEU A 74 8.33 7.82 -9.57
CA LEU A 74 7.86 9.02 -8.88
C LEU A 74 8.32 9.05 -7.41
N LEU A 75 8.21 7.93 -6.70
CA LEU A 75 8.69 7.80 -5.32
C LEU A 75 10.20 7.99 -5.24
N ASN A 76 10.97 7.57 -6.25
CA ASN A 76 12.42 7.82 -6.31
C ASN A 76 12.73 9.27 -6.67
N LYS A 77 11.94 9.89 -7.54
CA LYS A 77 12.08 11.32 -7.91
C LYS A 77 11.87 12.23 -6.70
N HIS A 78 10.85 11.92 -5.89
CA HIS A 78 10.49 12.67 -4.68
C HIS A 78 10.85 11.92 -3.39
N LEU A 79 11.97 11.18 -3.43
CA LEU A 79 12.44 10.39 -2.30
C LEU A 79 12.65 11.23 -1.01
N PRO A 80 13.28 12.43 -1.05
CA PRO A 80 13.48 13.21 0.17
C PRO A 80 12.15 13.67 0.79
N GLU A 81 11.11 13.90 -0.02
CA GLU A 81 9.79 14.31 0.44
C GLU A 81 9.05 13.12 1.08
N PHE A 82 9.10 11.93 0.48
CA PHE A 82 8.47 10.72 1.05
C PHE A 82 9.23 10.11 2.23
N THR A 83 10.49 10.50 2.42
CA THR A 83 11.29 10.11 3.59
C THR A 83 11.39 11.22 4.63
N SER A 84 10.74 12.36 4.42
CA SER A 84 10.76 13.47 5.36
C SER A 84 9.98 13.14 6.63
N ASP A 85 10.38 13.78 7.74
CA ASP A 85 9.65 13.70 9.00
C ASP A 85 8.24 14.30 8.87
N VAL A 86 8.06 15.28 7.98
CA VAL A 86 6.75 15.88 7.70
C VAL A 86 5.83 14.81 7.12
N PHE A 87 6.25 14.16 6.03
CA PHE A 87 5.46 13.08 5.43
C PHE A 87 5.20 11.96 6.44
N SER A 88 6.24 11.48 7.13
CA SER A 88 6.13 10.36 8.08
C SER A 88 5.22 10.66 9.28
N ASN A 89 5.10 11.92 9.69
CA ASN A 89 4.20 12.33 10.77
C ASN A 89 2.72 12.34 10.37
N PHE A 90 2.42 12.57 9.09
CA PHE A 90 1.04 12.66 8.59
C PHE A 90 0.56 11.38 7.90
N ALA A 91 1.48 10.66 7.26
CA ALA A 91 1.24 9.39 6.61
C ALA A 91 0.85 8.32 7.62
N SER A 92 -0.05 7.42 7.22
CA SER A 92 -0.34 6.25 8.03
C SER A 92 0.81 5.26 7.98
N THR A 93 0.92 4.42 9.01
CA THR A 93 1.91 3.33 9.05
C THR A 93 1.83 2.45 7.81
N PHE A 94 0.61 2.18 7.32
CA PHE A 94 0.40 1.44 6.08
C PHE A 94 0.99 2.15 4.87
N LEU A 95 0.73 3.45 4.71
CA LEU A 95 1.22 4.23 3.58
C LEU A 95 2.75 4.29 3.57
N SER A 96 3.34 4.58 4.72
CA SER A 96 4.79 4.60 4.89
C SER A 96 5.39 3.23 4.58
N ASP A 97 4.94 2.15 5.23
CA ASP A 97 5.48 0.80 4.99
C ASP A 97 5.36 0.38 3.52
N LEU A 98 4.25 0.73 2.86
CA LEU A 98 4.05 0.42 1.45
C LEU A 98 5.02 1.19 0.54
N ILE A 99 5.22 2.49 0.79
CA ILE A 99 6.21 3.30 0.06
C ILE A 99 7.62 2.76 0.28
N TRP A 100 7.99 2.46 1.53
CA TRP A 100 9.28 1.85 1.87
C TRP A 100 9.50 0.51 1.16
N LYS A 101 8.45 -0.32 1.08
CA LYS A 101 8.46 -1.57 0.31
C LYS A 101 8.63 -1.35 -1.19
N MET A 102 7.95 -0.37 -1.77
CA MET A 102 8.09 -0.05 -3.21
C MET A 102 9.47 0.51 -3.56
N LEU A 103 10.06 1.29 -2.65
CA LEU A 103 11.43 1.80 -2.75
C LEU A 103 12.48 0.70 -2.59
N GLY A 104 12.11 -0.48 -2.07
CA GLY A 104 13.02 -1.61 -1.88
C GLY A 104 13.91 -1.48 -0.64
N ASN A 105 13.49 -0.67 0.34
CA ASN A 105 14.24 -0.42 1.57
C ASN A 105 13.85 -1.36 2.73
N ARG A 106 13.18 -2.49 2.45
CA ARG A 106 12.93 -3.57 3.43
C ARG A 106 12.66 -4.90 2.74
#